data_AF-A0A2X0KC06-F1
#
_entry.id   AF-A0A2X0KC06-F1
#
_cell.length_a   1.000
_cell.length_b   1.000
_cell.length_c   1.000
_cell.angle_alpha   90.00
_cell.angle_beta   90.00
_cell.angle_gamma   90.00
#
_symmetry.space_group_name_H-M   'P 1'
#
loop_
_entity.id
_entity.type
_entity.pdbx_description
1 polymer ?
#
loop_
_entity_poly.entity_id
_entity_poly.type
_entity_poly.pdbx_seq_one_letter_code
_entity_poly.pdbx_strand_id
1 'polypeptide(L)'
;MEPVDTVTVEQRLAAIEEKLDLVLARLGALGALGALPLAVTDAPLDSPQDADPVLELVRLGKKIQAIKVYRERTGASLRQAKDEIDAMAQRERARTGRG
;
A
#
# COMPACT_ATOMS: atom_id res chain seq x y z
N MET A 1 -6.67 -6.21 47.19
CA MET A 1 -6.84 -5.86 45.77
C MET A 1 -8.07 -4.97 45.73
N GLU A 2 -7.89 -3.65 45.77
CA GLU A 2 -9.07 -2.76 45.69
C GLU A 2 -9.76 -2.98 44.33
N PRO A 3 -11.10 -3.04 44.28
CA PRO A 3 -11.80 -3.16 43.02
C PRO A 3 -11.43 -1.93 42.19
N VAL A 4 -10.79 -2.15 41.05
CA VAL A 4 -10.50 -1.06 40.11
C VAL A 4 -11.86 -0.54 39.64
N ASP A 5 -12.26 0.63 40.16
CA ASP A 5 -13.52 1.25 39.83
C ASP A 5 -13.63 1.39 38.32
N THR A 6 -14.55 0.64 37.71
CA THR A 6 -14.73 0.58 36.25
C THR A 6 -15.03 1.96 35.67
N VAL A 7 -15.71 2.80 36.44
CA VAL A 7 -15.97 4.22 36.12
C VAL A 7 -14.67 5.00 35.93
N THR A 8 -13.67 4.77 36.77
CA THR A 8 -12.36 5.42 36.67
C THR A 8 -11.59 4.91 35.45
N VAL A 9 -11.77 3.65 35.06
CA VAL A 9 -11.17 3.08 33.85
C VAL A 9 -11.81 3.66 32.60
N GLU A 10 -13.14 3.73 32.55
CA GLU A 10 -13.89 4.30 31.43
C GLU A 10 -13.58 5.80 31.24
N GLN A 11 -13.51 6.56 32.33
CA GLN A 11 -13.10 7.97 32.30
C GLN A 11 -11.67 8.15 31.77
N ARG A 12 -10.74 7.28 32.19
CA ARG A 12 -9.36 7.30 31.70
C ARG A 12 -9.27 6.88 30.24
N LEU A 13 -10.10 5.95 29.78
CA LEU A 13 -10.16 5.53 28.37
C LEU A 13 -10.69 6.66 27.48
N ALA A 14 -11.78 7.31 27.87
CA ALA A 14 -12.33 8.46 27.15
C ALA A 14 -11.31 9.60 27.02
N ALA A 15 -10.58 9.90 28.11
CA ALA A 15 -9.52 10.90 28.08
C ALA A 15 -8.31 10.50 27.22
N ILE A 16 -8.09 9.20 26.99
CA ILE A 16 -7.05 8.69 26.09
C ILE A 16 -7.51 8.81 24.64
N GLU A 17 -8.75 8.46 24.33
CA GLU A 17 -9.36 8.59 22.99
C GLU A 17 -9.34 10.06 22.52
N GLU A 18 -9.77 10.99 23.36
CA GLU A 18 -9.74 12.44 23.06
C GLU A 18 -8.31 12.94 22.79
N LYS A 19 -7.35 12.53 23.61
CA LYS A 19 -5.93 12.89 23.42
C LYS A 19 -5.36 12.29 22.15
N LEU A 20 -5.75 11.06 21.80
CA LEU A 20 -5.36 10.40 20.55
C LEU A 20 -5.88 11.16 19.34
N ASP A 21 -7.15 11.57 19.34
CA ASP A 21 -7.72 12.38 18.26
C ASP A 21 -6.96 13.71 18.08
N LEU A 22 -6.60 14.38 19.17
CA LEU A 22 -5.80 15.61 19.12
C LEU A 22 -4.39 15.38 18.57
N VAL A 23 -3.74 14.27 18.94
CA VAL A 23 -2.42 13.90 18.41
C VAL A 23 -2.51 13.57 16.93
N LEU A 24 -3.50 12.78 16.51
CA LEU A 24 -3.72 12.42 15.11
C LEU A 24 -4.04 13.66 14.25
N ALA A 25 -4.87 14.59 14.75
CA ALA A 25 -5.13 15.85 14.07
C ALA A 25 -3.86 16.69 13.89
N ARG A 26 -3.02 16.77 14.93
CA ARG A 26 -1.75 17.51 14.88
C ARG A 26 -0.71 16.86 13.95
N LEU A 27 -0.66 15.53 13.89
CA LEU A 27 0.20 14.78 12.97
C LEU A 27 -0.34 14.85 11.53
N GLY A 28 -1.66 14.83 11.34
CA GLY A 28 -2.30 15.06 10.05
C GLY A 28 -2.03 16.47 9.49
N ALA A 29 -1.93 17.47 10.36
CA ALA A 29 -1.53 18.82 9.97
C ALA A 29 -0.08 18.90 9.45
N LEU A 30 0.81 17.98 9.87
CA LEU A 30 2.15 17.80 9.25
C LEU A 30 2.06 17.05 7.91
N GLY A 31 1.00 16.28 7.67
CA GLY A 31 0.68 15.61 6.41
C GLY A 31 0.10 16.52 5.32
N ALA A 32 -0.23 17.78 5.63
CA ALA A 32 -0.57 18.80 4.63
C ALA A 32 0.62 19.17 3.71
N LEU A 33 1.81 18.62 3.97
CA LEU A 33 2.99 18.67 3.09
C LEU A 33 3.23 17.38 2.29
N GLY A 34 2.28 16.43 2.24
CA GLY A 34 2.43 15.26 1.37
C GLY A 34 1.51 14.09 1.69
N ALA A 35 0.39 14.05 0.97
CA ALA A 35 -0.29 12.85 0.49
C ALA A 35 -0.57 11.72 1.48
N LEU A 36 -1.80 11.68 2.02
CA LEU A 36 -2.55 10.44 2.19
C LEU A 36 -4.05 10.71 1.91
N PRO A 37 -4.67 10.08 0.90
CA PRO A 37 -6.12 10.01 0.86
C PRO A 37 -6.56 8.90 1.83
N LEU A 38 -7.34 9.24 2.85
CA LEU A 38 -8.04 8.30 3.74
C LEU A 38 -9.25 7.64 3.07
N ALA A 39 -9.24 7.46 1.76
CA ALA A 39 -10.29 6.80 1.01
C ALA A 39 -9.73 5.50 0.42
N VAL A 40 -9.98 4.38 1.11
CA VAL A 40 -9.95 3.05 0.50
C VAL A 40 -11.11 2.97 -0.49
N THR A 41 -10.93 3.48 -1.71
CA THR A 41 -11.86 3.23 -2.81
C THR A 41 -11.38 2.01 -3.58
N ASP A 42 -12.25 1.01 -3.73
CA ASP A 42 -12.10 -0.19 -4.58
C ASP A 42 -12.18 0.19 -6.08
N ALA A 43 -11.52 1.27 -6.46
CA ALA A 43 -11.46 1.78 -7.82
C ALA A 43 -10.04 1.56 -8.37
N PRO A 44 -9.89 1.01 -9.60
CA PRO A 44 -8.57 0.84 -10.19
C PRO A 44 -7.91 2.22 -10.34
N LEU A 45 -6.82 2.43 -9.61
CA LEU A 45 -5.94 3.60 -9.77
C LEU A 45 -5.15 3.46 -11.08
N ASP A 46 -5.81 3.54 -12.23
CA ASP A 46 -5.16 3.79 -13.53
C ASP A 46 -4.90 5.30 -13.65
N SER A 47 -4.10 5.84 -12.73
CA SER A 47 -3.45 7.13 -12.92
C SER A 47 -2.13 6.86 -13.67
N PRO A 48 -1.93 7.33 -14.91
CA PRO A 48 -0.73 7.04 -15.71
C PRO A 48 0.59 7.59 -15.12
N GLN A 49 0.54 8.27 -13.96
CA GLN A 49 1.69 8.77 -13.23
C GLN A 49 2.17 7.84 -12.12
N ASP A 50 1.35 6.85 -11.70
CA ASP A 50 1.70 5.85 -10.68
C ASP A 50 1.93 4.45 -11.27
N ALA A 51 2.08 4.36 -12.60
CA ALA A 51 2.29 3.09 -13.29
C ALA A 51 3.57 2.44 -12.74
N ASP A 52 3.42 1.30 -12.06
CA ASP A 52 4.55 0.52 -11.58
C ASP A 52 5.46 0.23 -12.78
N PRO A 53 6.72 0.72 -12.81
CA PRO A 53 7.60 0.50 -13.95
C PRO A 53 7.88 -0.97 -14.20
N VAL A 54 7.70 -1.84 -13.20
CA VAL A 54 7.71 -3.30 -13.42
C VAL A 54 6.56 -3.72 -14.34
N LEU A 55 5.35 -3.22 -14.10
CA LEU A 55 4.16 -3.53 -14.89
C LEU A 55 4.27 -2.98 -16.32
N GLU A 56 4.82 -1.79 -16.50
CA GLU A 56 5.08 -1.24 -17.85
C GLU A 56 6.07 -2.13 -18.63
N LEU A 57 7.18 -2.53 -17.99
CA LEU A 57 8.15 -3.43 -18.62
C LEU A 57 7.53 -4.79 -18.97
N VAL A 58 6.62 -5.29 -18.14
CA VAL A 58 5.84 -6.51 -18.43
C VAL A 58 4.93 -6.31 -19.64
N ARG A 59 4.18 -5.20 -19.70
CA ARG A 59 3.30 -4.85 -20.85
C ARG A 59 4.09 -4.72 -22.15
N LEU A 60 5.29 -4.15 -22.09
CA LEU A 60 6.22 -4.00 -23.21
C LEU A 60 6.97 -5.31 -23.58
N GLY A 61 6.74 -6.41 -22.86
CA GLY A 61 7.41 -7.69 -23.08
C GLY A 61 8.88 -7.75 -22.64
N LYS A 62 9.38 -6.72 -21.95
CA LYS A 62 10.76 -6.56 -21.49
C LYS A 62 11.01 -7.30 -20.16
N LYS A 63 10.81 -8.62 -20.16
CA LYS A 63 10.85 -9.46 -18.94
C LYS A 63 12.16 -9.40 -18.15
N ILE A 64 13.31 -9.39 -18.84
CA ILE A 64 14.61 -9.37 -18.17
C ILE A 64 14.80 -8.06 -17.38
N GLN A 65 14.41 -6.94 -17.99
CA GLN A 65 14.44 -5.62 -17.35
C GLN A 65 13.44 -5.57 -16.19
N ALA A 66 12.23 -6.12 -16.35
CA ALA A 66 11.24 -6.20 -15.29
C ALA A 66 11.76 -7.00 -14.08
N ILE A 67 12.41 -8.15 -14.32
CA ILE A 67 13.05 -8.96 -13.27
C ILE A 67 14.15 -8.17 -12.56
N LYS A 68 14.98 -7.44 -13.30
CA LYS A 68 16.04 -6.61 -12.71
C LYS A 68 15.47 -5.56 -11.77
N VAL A 69 14.50 -4.77 -12.25
CA VAL A 69 13.85 -3.71 -11.47
C VAL A 69 13.12 -4.28 -10.24
N TYR A 70 12.41 -5.40 -10.42
CA TYR A 70 11.70 -6.06 -9.33
C TYR A 70 12.65 -6.51 -8.21
N ARG A 71 13.80 -7.10 -8.57
CA ARG A 71 14.83 -7.51 -7.60
C ARG A 71 15.48 -6.33 -6.89
N GLU A 72 15.78 -5.26 -7.60
CA GLU A 72 16.38 -4.06 -7.02
C GLU A 72 15.45 -3.40 -6.00
N ARG A 73 14.13 -3.47 -6.21
CA ARG A 73 13.14 -2.88 -5.30
C ARG A 73 12.80 -3.76 -4.11
N THR A 74 12.67 -5.07 -4.33
CA THR A 74 12.14 -6.00 -3.32
C THR A 74 13.21 -6.82 -2.60
N GLY A 75 14.43 -6.87 -3.15
CA GLY A 75 15.48 -7.78 -2.69
C GLY A 75 15.20 -9.25 -3.02
N ALA A 76 14.21 -9.56 -3.86
CA ALA A 76 13.85 -10.94 -4.20
C ALA A 76 15.00 -11.72 -4.84
N SER A 77 15.03 -13.03 -4.58
CA SER A 77 15.90 -13.95 -5.30
C SER A 77 15.56 -13.98 -6.80
N LEU A 78 16.50 -14.39 -7.64
CA LEU A 78 16.29 -14.44 -9.09
C LEU A 78 15.10 -15.35 -9.46
N ARG A 79 14.94 -16.46 -8.74
CA ARG A 79 13.83 -17.40 -8.95
C ARG A 79 12.49 -16.76 -8.63
N GLN A 80 12.36 -16.16 -7.44
CA GLN A 80 11.12 -15.48 -7.01
C GLN A 80 10.75 -14.34 -7.95
N ALA A 81 11.73 -13.53 -8.35
CA ALA A 81 11.49 -12.43 -9.28
C ALA A 81 11.02 -12.91 -10.65
N LYS A 82 11.63 -13.97 -11.19
CA LYS A 82 11.18 -14.56 -12.45
C LYS A 82 9.73 -15.06 -12.33
N ASP A 83 9.43 -15.80 -11.28
CA ASP A 83 8.11 -16.42 -11.10
C ASP A 83 7.01 -15.36 -10.98
N GLU A 84 7.27 -14.26 -10.26
CA GLU A 84 6.32 -13.15 -10.14
C GLU A 84 6.11 -12.41 -11.47
N ILE A 85 7.20 -12.08 -12.17
CA ILE A 85 7.14 -11.40 -13.48
C ILE A 85 6.43 -12.26 -14.53
N ASP A 86 6.65 -13.57 -14.51
CA ASP A 86 5.93 -14.50 -15.39
C ASP A 86 4.44 -14.53 -15.06
N ALA A 87 4.05 -14.54 -13.77
CA ALA A 87 2.65 -14.46 -13.36
C ALA A 87 1.98 -13.14 -13.78
N MET A 88 2.67 -12.00 -13.59
CA MET A 88 2.21 -10.69 -14.06
C MET A 88 1.99 -10.69 -15.57
N ALA A 89 2.94 -11.22 -16.34
CA ALA A 89 2.84 -11.30 -17.80
C ALA A 89 1.63 -12.15 -18.25
N GLN A 90 1.32 -13.24 -17.54
CA GLN A 90 0.15 -14.06 -17.86
C GLN A 90 -1.16 -13.33 -17.53
N ARG A 91 -1.23 -12.61 -16.42
CA ARG A 91 -2.38 -11.77 -16.07
C ARG A 91 -2.60 -10.66 -17.11
N GLU A 92 -1.54 -10.00 -17.57
CA GLU A 92 -1.62 -8.97 -18.63
C GLU A 92 -2.14 -9.55 -19.95
N ARG A 93 -1.64 -10.72 -20.37
CA ARG A 93 -2.15 -11.41 -21.57
C ARG A 93 -3.64 -11.74 -21.46
N ALA A 94 -4.08 -12.21 -20.29
CA ALA A 94 -5.49 -12.51 -20.05
C ALA A 94 -6.37 -11.25 -20.01
N ARG A 95 -5.83 -10.09 -19.60
CA ARG A 95 -6.51 -8.80 -19.63
C ARG A 95 -6.63 -8.24 -21.04
N THR A 96 -5.54 -8.24 -21.80
CA THR A 96 -5.51 -7.65 -23.16
C THR A 96 -6.21 -8.53 -24.20
N GLY A 97 -6.34 -9.84 -23.97
CA GLY A 97 -7.08 -10.76 -24.84
C GLY A 97 -8.61 -10.68 -24.76
N ARG A 98 -9.16 -9.67 -24.07
CA ARG A 98 -10.61 -9.39 -23.98
C ARG A 98 -10.92 -8.14 -24.82
N GLY A 99 -10.82 -8.28 -26.15
CA GLY A 99 -11.13 -7.24 -27.13
C GLY A 99 -11.68 -7.87 -28.38
#